data_AF-A0A933WJS0-F1
#
_entry.id   AF-A0A933WJS0-F1
#
_cell.length_a   1.000
_cell.length_b   1.000
_cell.length_c   1.000
_cell.angle_alpha   90.00
_cell.angle_beta   90.00
_cell.angle_gamma   90.00
#
_symmetry.space_group_name_H-M   'P 1'
#
loop_
_entity.id
_entity.type
_entity.pdbx_description
1 polymer ?
#
loop_
_entity_poly.entity_id
_entity_poly.type
_entity_poly.pdbx_seq_one_letter_code
_entity_poly.pdbx_strand_id
1 'polypeptide(L)'
;METSEIITLIVSSIGGSAALFTAVAWLARSLIKNFIDRDLEKFKLNLEKMAFEHQIRFSKLHEIRAQIIAELYGRLYEFHWAVCAFLRDFHKENKNDKTHRVQEIDKKSYEFKDYFDKHRIYFTENICSKVDELVDALYSAYVPLEVTDSDDDNLIKVWGKCADTVRKQYPAIRSSLESDFRKILGVIEQGIGVTH
;
A
#
# COMPACT_ATOMS: atom_id res chain seq x y z
N MET A 1 4.59 -91.64 -16.40
CA MET A 1 4.28 -90.28 -15.90
C MET A 1 4.88 -89.33 -16.91
N GLU A 2 4.08 -88.92 -17.88
CA GLU A 2 4.55 -88.21 -19.06
C GLU A 2 4.93 -86.77 -18.70
N THR A 3 6.02 -86.28 -19.29
CA THR A 3 6.53 -84.91 -19.12
C THR A 3 5.52 -83.83 -19.49
N SER A 4 4.48 -84.18 -20.26
CA SER A 4 3.32 -83.35 -20.60
C SER A 4 2.45 -82.98 -19.39
N GLU A 5 2.26 -83.87 -18.41
CA GLU A 5 1.43 -83.59 -17.23
C GLU A 5 2.12 -82.61 -16.27
N ILE A 6 3.44 -82.74 -16.11
CA ILE A 6 4.25 -81.86 -15.23
C ILE A 6 4.32 -80.44 -15.82
N ILE A 7 4.47 -80.30 -17.14
CA ILE A 7 4.46 -78.99 -17.82
C ILE A 7 3.10 -78.30 -17.67
N THR A 8 2.00 -79.05 -17.76
CA THR A 8 0.64 -78.51 -17.63
C THR A 8 0.32 -78.10 -16.18
N LEU A 9 0.87 -78.80 -15.19
CA LEU A 9 0.76 -78.46 -13.76
C LEU A 9 1.61 -77.22 -13.39
N ILE A 10 2.81 -77.09 -13.97
CA ILE A 10 3.65 -75.89 -13.80
C ILE A 10 3.01 -74.68 -14.48
N VAL A 11 2.49 -74.82 -15.71
CA VAL A 11 1.82 -73.74 -16.45
C VAL A 11 0.50 -73.32 -15.79
N SER A 12 -0.28 -74.24 -15.22
CA SER A 12 -1.51 -73.90 -14.47
C SER A 12 -1.22 -73.29 -13.09
N SER A 13 -0.14 -73.71 -12.40
CA SER A 13 0.29 -73.06 -11.14
C SER A 13 0.86 -71.65 -11.36
N ILE A 14 1.53 -71.41 -12.50
CA ILE A 14 2.02 -70.09 -12.91
C ILE A 14 0.87 -69.24 -13.50
N GLY A 15 -0.13 -69.85 -14.14
CA GLY A 15 -1.30 -69.17 -14.70
C GLY A 15 -2.20 -68.52 -13.65
N GLY A 16 -2.42 -69.20 -12.51
CA GLY A 16 -3.09 -68.60 -11.35
C GLY A 16 -2.27 -67.46 -10.72
N SER A 17 -0.95 -67.59 -10.75
CA SER A 17 -0.02 -66.57 -10.25
C SER A 17 0.00 -65.32 -11.14
N ALA A 18 0.01 -65.47 -12.47
CA ALA A 18 0.03 -64.36 -13.42
C ALA A 18 -1.26 -63.52 -13.36
N ALA A 19 -2.43 -64.16 -13.23
CA ALA A 19 -3.70 -63.46 -13.04
C ALA A 19 -3.76 -62.70 -11.69
N LEU A 20 -3.16 -63.27 -10.64
CA LEU A 20 -3.00 -62.57 -9.36
C LEU A 20 -2.02 -61.39 -9.47
N PHE A 21 -0.90 -61.54 -10.16
CA PHE A 21 0.06 -60.46 -10.38
C PHE A 21 -0.55 -59.32 -11.21
N THR A 22 -1.37 -59.61 -12.23
CA THR A 22 -2.04 -58.55 -13.01
C THR A 22 -3.12 -57.86 -12.19
N ALA A 23 -3.91 -58.61 -11.39
CA ALA A 23 -4.90 -58.02 -10.48
C ALA A 23 -4.23 -57.16 -9.40
N VAL A 24 -3.13 -57.61 -8.81
CA VAL A 24 -2.35 -56.85 -7.82
C VAL A 24 -1.70 -55.63 -8.46
N ALA A 25 -1.12 -55.75 -9.66
CA ALA A 25 -0.55 -54.62 -10.39
C ALA A 25 -1.63 -53.59 -10.76
N TRP A 26 -2.82 -54.04 -11.16
CA TRP A 26 -3.96 -53.17 -11.46
C TRP A 26 -4.49 -52.47 -10.20
N LEU A 27 -4.63 -53.19 -9.09
CA LEU A 27 -5.03 -52.61 -7.79
C LEU A 27 -3.97 -51.62 -7.27
N ALA A 28 -2.69 -51.98 -7.31
CA ALA A 28 -1.60 -51.08 -6.93
C ALA A 28 -1.60 -49.82 -7.79
N ARG A 29 -1.72 -49.97 -9.12
CA ARG A 29 -1.83 -48.84 -10.05
C ARG A 29 -3.05 -47.96 -9.77
N SER A 30 -4.19 -48.57 -9.42
CA SER A 30 -5.44 -47.88 -9.08
C SER A 30 -5.31 -47.08 -7.78
N LEU A 31 -4.71 -47.68 -6.74
CA LEU A 31 -4.46 -47.00 -5.46
C LEU A 31 -3.46 -45.86 -5.58
N ILE A 32 -2.37 -46.06 -6.32
CA ILE A 32 -1.37 -45.02 -6.60
C ILE A 32 -2.02 -43.86 -7.35
N LYS A 33 -2.83 -44.15 -8.38
CA LYS A 33 -3.52 -43.11 -9.15
C LYS A 33 -4.49 -42.31 -8.28
N ASN A 34 -5.34 -42.98 -7.51
CA ASN A 34 -6.31 -42.31 -6.63
C ASN A 34 -5.64 -41.49 -5.51
N PHE A 35 -4.50 -41.96 -5.01
CA PHE A 35 -3.71 -41.23 -4.01
C PHE A 35 -3.09 -39.96 -4.61
N ILE A 36 -2.47 -40.07 -5.79
CA ILE A 36 -1.90 -38.93 -6.53
C ILE A 36 -2.99 -37.92 -6.90
N ASP A 37 -4.14 -38.38 -7.40
CA ASP A 37 -5.26 -37.50 -7.76
C ASP A 37 -5.79 -36.74 -6.55
N ARG A 38 -5.94 -37.40 -5.38
CA ARG A 38 -6.33 -36.75 -4.12
C ARG A 38 -5.31 -35.73 -3.64
N ASP A 39 -4.02 -36.02 -3.70
CA ASP A 39 -3.00 -35.10 -3.22
C ASP A 39 -2.82 -33.91 -4.17
N LEU A 40 -2.99 -34.12 -5.48
CA LEU A 40 -3.00 -33.06 -6.48
C LEU A 40 -4.22 -32.13 -6.29
N GLU A 41 -5.39 -32.70 -6.01
CA GLU A 41 -6.61 -31.93 -5.69
C GLU A 41 -6.44 -31.12 -4.40
N LYS A 42 -5.90 -31.71 -3.32
CA LYS A 42 -5.57 -30.97 -2.08
C LYS A 42 -4.57 -29.85 -2.33
N PHE A 43 -3.54 -30.09 -3.14
CA PHE A 43 -2.53 -29.09 -3.45
C PHE A 43 -3.13 -27.90 -4.23
N LYS A 44 -3.98 -28.18 -5.23
CA LYS A 44 -4.74 -27.15 -5.95
C LYS A 44 -5.65 -26.35 -5.03
N LEU A 45 -6.43 -27.03 -4.17
CA LEU A 45 -7.30 -26.36 -3.20
C LEU A 45 -6.52 -25.48 -2.22
N ASN A 46 -5.34 -25.91 -1.78
CA ASN A 46 -4.48 -25.10 -0.92
C ASN A 46 -3.92 -23.87 -1.65
N LEU A 47 -3.53 -24.01 -2.94
CA LEU A 47 -3.10 -22.87 -3.76
C LEU A 47 -4.23 -21.88 -3.99
N GLU A 48 -5.42 -22.36 -4.35
CA GLU A 48 -6.60 -21.52 -4.55
C GLU A 48 -6.99 -20.82 -3.25
N LYS A 49 -6.97 -21.52 -2.11
CA LYS A 49 -7.21 -20.94 -0.79
C LYS A 49 -6.18 -19.86 -0.45
N MET A 50 -4.90 -20.13 -0.68
CA MET A 50 -3.83 -19.15 -0.41
C MET A 50 -3.94 -17.93 -1.32
N ALA A 51 -4.23 -18.13 -2.61
CA ALA A 51 -4.46 -17.06 -3.58
C ALA A 51 -5.69 -16.23 -3.20
N PHE A 52 -6.77 -16.88 -2.77
CA PHE A 52 -8.00 -16.23 -2.30
C PHE A 52 -7.77 -15.45 -1.00
N GLU A 53 -7.08 -16.02 -0.02
CA GLU A 53 -6.69 -15.33 1.22
C GLU A 53 -5.80 -14.12 0.93
N HIS A 54 -4.84 -14.26 0.01
CA HIS A 54 -3.99 -13.16 -0.44
C HIS A 54 -4.81 -12.07 -1.13
N GLN A 55 -5.75 -12.45 -2.00
CA GLN A 55 -6.64 -11.51 -2.68
C GLN A 55 -7.53 -10.76 -1.69
N ILE A 56 -8.14 -11.43 -0.70
CA ILE A 56 -8.94 -10.78 0.34
C ILE A 56 -8.09 -9.81 1.16
N ARG A 57 -6.91 -10.25 1.62
CA ARG A 57 -6.02 -9.40 2.41
C ARG A 57 -5.55 -8.19 1.62
N PHE A 58 -5.21 -8.39 0.36
CA PHE A 58 -4.82 -7.32 -0.55
C PHE A 58 -5.96 -6.33 -0.75
N SER A 59 -7.16 -6.78 -1.10
CA SER A 59 -8.34 -5.93 -1.27
C SER A 59 -8.65 -5.12 0.00
N LYS A 60 -8.61 -5.77 1.17
CA LYS A 60 -8.89 -5.09 2.45
C LYS A 60 -7.81 -4.07 2.82
N LEU A 61 -6.54 -4.40 2.59
CA LEU A 61 -5.44 -3.46 2.82
C LEU A 61 -5.52 -2.26 1.86
N HIS A 62 -5.87 -2.50 0.59
CA HIS A 62 -6.06 -1.44 -0.40
C HIS A 62 -7.26 -0.54 -0.04
N GLU A 63 -8.35 -1.12 0.43
CA GLU A 63 -9.51 -0.37 0.91
C GLU A 63 -9.14 0.53 2.10
N ILE A 64 -8.44 -0.02 3.10
CA ILE A 64 -7.96 0.74 4.26
C ILE A 64 -7.04 1.87 3.81
N ARG A 65 -6.07 1.59 2.93
CA ARG A 65 -5.15 2.61 2.40
C ARG A 65 -5.90 3.70 1.65
N ALA A 66 -6.92 3.37 0.87
CA ALA A 66 -7.70 4.35 0.13
C ALA A 66 -8.46 5.30 1.07
N GLN A 67 -9.06 4.76 2.14
CA GLN A 67 -9.74 5.55 3.16
C GLN A 67 -8.76 6.49 3.87
N ILE A 68 -7.62 5.97 4.32
CA ILE A 68 -6.59 6.76 5.01
C ILE A 68 -6.05 7.87 4.09
N ILE A 69 -5.77 7.57 2.81
CA ILE A 69 -5.29 8.55 1.84
C ILE A 69 -6.32 9.68 1.65
N ALA A 70 -7.60 9.34 1.51
CA ALA A 70 -8.65 10.34 1.29
C ALA A 70 -8.76 11.31 2.48
N GLU A 71 -8.79 10.78 3.70
CA GLU A 71 -8.88 11.62 4.90
C GLU A 71 -7.60 12.42 5.15
N LEU A 72 -6.43 11.79 5.01
CA LEU A 72 -5.13 12.44 5.14
C LEU A 72 -5.00 13.62 4.16
N TYR A 73 -5.37 13.40 2.89
CA TYR A 73 -5.31 14.44 1.87
C TYR A 73 -6.30 15.58 2.13
N GLY A 74 -7.49 15.27 2.68
CA GLY A 74 -8.44 16.30 3.13
C GLY A 74 -7.85 17.20 4.21
N ARG A 75 -7.27 16.61 5.26
CA ARG A 75 -6.59 17.34 6.34
C ARG A 75 -5.41 18.16 5.84
N LEU A 76 -4.63 17.62 4.90
CA LEU A 76 -3.51 18.33 4.26
C LEU A 76 -4.00 19.57 3.52
N TYR A 77 -5.09 19.44 2.77
CA TYR A 77 -5.69 20.56 2.06
C TYR A 77 -6.14 21.67 3.01
N GLU A 78 -6.77 21.32 4.13
CA GLU A 78 -7.19 22.28 5.15
C GLU A 78 -5.99 23.03 5.76
N PHE A 79 -4.92 22.31 6.11
CA PHE A 79 -3.69 22.93 6.64
C PHE A 79 -3.05 23.88 5.63
N HIS A 80 -2.85 23.43 4.39
CA HIS A 80 -2.32 24.27 3.32
C HIS A 80 -3.20 25.50 3.06
N TRP A 81 -4.53 25.32 3.06
CA TRP A 81 -5.46 26.43 2.83
C TRP A 81 -5.38 27.47 3.93
N ALA A 82 -5.30 27.06 5.20
CA ALA A 82 -5.12 27.96 6.33
C ALA A 82 -3.84 28.81 6.20
N VAL A 83 -2.71 28.17 5.83
CA VAL A 83 -1.44 28.87 5.55
C VAL A 83 -1.60 29.87 4.39
N CYS A 84 -2.22 29.46 3.28
CA CYS A 84 -2.44 30.35 2.13
C CYS A 84 -3.35 31.54 2.48
N ALA A 85 -4.40 31.30 3.25
CA ALA A 85 -5.32 32.35 3.69
C ALA A 85 -4.61 33.38 4.57
N PHE A 86 -3.80 32.91 5.53
CA PHE A 86 -2.96 33.76 6.36
C PHE A 86 -1.99 34.60 5.52
N LEU A 87 -1.24 33.97 4.61
CA LEU A 87 -0.28 34.69 3.76
C LEU A 87 -0.94 35.74 2.86
N ARG A 88 -2.14 35.46 2.34
CA ARG A 88 -2.89 36.39 1.48
C ARG A 88 -3.35 37.63 2.24
N ASP A 89 -3.85 37.44 3.45
CA ASP A 89 -4.48 38.51 4.23
C ASP A 89 -3.53 39.11 5.29
N PHE A 90 -2.27 38.64 5.34
CA PHE A 90 -1.24 39.03 6.29
C PHE A 90 -1.08 40.55 6.48
N HIS A 91 -1.15 41.32 5.40
CA HIS A 91 -0.99 42.78 5.44
C HIS A 91 -2.27 43.53 5.83
N LYS A 92 -3.43 42.88 5.84
CA LYS A 92 -4.74 43.51 6.11
C LYS A 92 -5.15 43.38 7.58
N GLU A 93 -4.49 42.49 8.32
CA GLU A 93 -4.92 42.05 9.63
C GLU A 93 -4.22 42.78 10.76
N ASN A 94 -4.96 43.04 11.83
CA ASN A 94 -4.39 43.54 13.06
C ASN A 94 -3.66 42.41 13.83
N LYS A 95 -2.96 42.74 14.91
CA LYS A 95 -2.18 41.77 15.68
C LYS A 95 -3.03 40.63 16.26
N ASN A 96 -4.23 40.93 16.79
CA ASN A 96 -5.11 39.92 17.37
C ASN A 96 -5.63 38.94 16.31
N ASP A 97 -6.00 39.45 15.12
CA ASP A 97 -6.46 38.64 14.00
C ASP A 97 -5.35 37.68 13.53
N LYS A 98 -4.10 38.17 13.45
CA LYS A 98 -2.93 37.35 13.12
C LYS A 98 -2.72 36.21 14.11
N THR A 99 -2.79 36.51 15.42
CA THR A 99 -2.66 35.49 16.46
C THR A 99 -3.75 34.42 16.35
N HIS A 100 -5.01 34.81 16.12
CA HIS A 100 -6.10 33.86 15.94
C HIS A 100 -5.88 32.97 14.70
N ARG A 101 -5.39 33.54 13.59
CA ARG A 101 -5.07 32.74 12.40
C ARG A 101 -3.91 31.78 12.61
N VAL A 102 -2.86 32.18 13.32
CA VAL A 102 -1.77 31.28 13.66
C VAL A 102 -2.29 30.11 14.50
N GLN A 103 -3.14 30.37 15.50
CA GLN A 103 -3.78 29.31 16.29
C GLN A 103 -4.64 28.38 15.43
N GLU A 104 -5.34 28.91 14.42
CA GLU A 104 -6.09 28.10 13.45
C GLU A 104 -5.16 27.21 12.62
N ILE A 105 -4.03 27.76 12.15
CA ILE A 105 -3.00 27.00 11.43
C ILE A 105 -2.42 25.89 12.31
N ASP A 106 -2.07 26.19 13.57
CA ASP A 106 -1.51 25.23 14.54
C ASP A 106 -2.49 24.09 14.82
N LYS A 107 -3.77 24.40 14.96
CA LYS A 107 -4.81 23.39 15.13
C LYS A 107 -4.85 22.47 13.91
N LYS A 108 -4.83 23.03 12.69
CA LYS A 108 -4.87 22.25 11.44
C LYS A 108 -3.60 21.46 11.20
N SER A 109 -2.45 22.00 11.55
CA SER A 109 -1.16 21.30 11.46
C SER A 109 -1.13 20.11 12.42
N TYR A 110 -1.63 20.28 13.65
CA TYR A 110 -1.75 19.21 14.63
C TYR A 110 -2.74 18.12 14.19
N GLU A 111 -3.94 18.50 13.75
CA GLU A 111 -4.96 17.58 13.24
C GLU A 111 -4.46 16.73 12.06
N PHE A 112 -3.63 17.32 11.19
CA PHE A 112 -2.97 16.61 10.10
C PHE A 112 -1.88 15.66 10.61
N LYS A 113 -0.94 16.19 11.43
CA LYS A 113 0.23 15.44 11.88
C LYS A 113 -0.14 14.26 12.78
N ASP A 114 -1.05 14.47 13.73
CA ASP A 114 -1.57 13.41 14.60
C ASP A 114 -2.20 12.28 13.79
N TYR A 115 -3.01 12.61 12.77
CA TYR A 115 -3.61 11.61 11.90
C TYR A 115 -2.54 10.86 11.09
N PHE A 116 -1.58 11.58 10.50
CA PHE A 116 -0.50 10.98 9.73
C PHE A 116 0.36 10.04 10.58
N ASP A 117 0.81 10.49 11.75
CA ASP A 117 1.70 9.72 12.62
C ASP A 117 1.01 8.43 13.12
N LYS A 118 -0.30 8.47 13.40
CA LYS A 118 -1.11 7.28 13.75
C LYS A 118 -1.23 6.26 12.61
N HIS A 119 -1.14 6.71 11.36
CA HIS A 119 -1.33 5.87 10.17
C HIS A 119 -0.06 5.65 9.35
N ARG A 120 1.10 6.08 9.85
CA ARG A 120 2.38 6.04 9.12
C ARG A 120 2.74 4.65 8.60
N ILE A 121 2.36 3.60 9.35
CA ILE A 121 2.60 2.19 9.00
C ILE A 121 1.92 1.73 7.70
N TYR A 122 0.92 2.46 7.22
CA TYR A 122 0.19 2.13 5.99
C TYR A 122 0.92 2.60 4.74
N PHE A 123 1.94 3.45 4.88
CA PHE A 123 2.69 4.08 3.80
C PHE A 123 4.10 3.52 3.65
N THR A 124 4.71 3.77 2.49
CA THR A 124 6.12 3.49 2.26
C THR A 124 6.97 4.63 2.82
N GLU A 125 8.23 4.37 3.17
CA GLU A 125 9.15 5.40 3.66
C GLU A 125 9.27 6.60 2.70
N ASN A 126 9.26 6.35 1.38
CA ASN A 126 9.28 7.42 0.38
C ASN A 126 8.04 8.35 0.48
N ILE A 127 6.85 7.81 0.73
CA ILE A 127 5.65 8.65 0.95
C ILE A 127 5.80 9.41 2.26
N CYS A 128 6.29 8.74 3.30
CA CYS A 128 6.48 9.36 4.60
C CYS A 128 7.44 10.55 4.53
N SER A 129 8.59 10.39 3.88
CA SER A 129 9.54 11.48 3.65
C SER A 129 8.91 12.65 2.90
N LYS A 130 8.13 12.40 1.85
CA LYS A 130 7.45 13.46 1.09
C LYS A 130 6.40 14.20 1.91
N VAL A 131 5.69 13.50 2.80
CA VAL A 131 4.75 14.14 3.73
C VAL A 131 5.50 15.03 4.72
N ASP A 132 6.59 14.52 5.30
CA ASP A 132 7.43 15.30 6.23
C ASP A 132 8.00 16.56 5.53
N GLU A 133 8.55 16.42 4.32
CA GLU A 133 9.04 17.55 3.51
C GLU A 133 7.95 18.59 3.23
N LEU A 134 6.73 18.13 2.94
CA LEU A 134 5.60 19.01 2.66
C LEU A 134 5.16 19.77 3.92
N VAL A 135 5.15 19.10 5.07
CA VAL A 135 4.89 19.71 6.38
C VAL A 135 5.94 20.76 6.70
N ASP A 136 7.22 20.47 6.51
CA ASP A 136 8.31 21.42 6.72
C ASP A 136 8.21 22.65 5.81
N ALA A 137 7.82 22.44 4.54
CA ALA A 137 7.57 23.53 3.60
C ALA A 137 6.40 24.44 4.05
N LEU A 138 5.37 23.87 4.69
CA LEU A 138 4.27 24.66 5.25
C LEU A 138 4.67 25.39 6.54
N TYR A 139 5.41 24.75 7.46
CA TYR A 139 5.90 25.41 8.67
C TYR A 139 6.84 26.58 8.34
N SER A 140 7.79 26.37 7.43
CA SER A 140 8.71 27.43 7.00
C SER A 140 8.02 28.61 6.30
N ALA A 141 6.74 28.46 5.93
CA ALA A 141 5.94 29.51 5.31
C ALA A 141 5.16 30.41 6.27
N TYR A 142 5.05 30.09 7.56
CA TYR A 142 4.33 30.98 8.49
C TYR A 142 5.05 31.19 9.81
N VAL A 143 5.82 30.21 10.30
CA VAL A 143 6.55 30.33 11.58
C VAL A 143 7.46 31.57 11.63
N PRO A 144 8.23 31.92 10.56
CA PRO A 144 9.02 33.15 10.60
C PRO A 144 8.16 34.41 10.77
N LEU A 145 6.92 34.42 10.26
CA LEU A 145 6.02 35.58 10.36
C LEU A 145 5.34 35.70 11.72
N GLU A 146 5.25 34.60 12.46
CA GLU A 146 4.77 34.60 13.84
C GLU A 146 5.78 35.24 14.80
N VAL A 147 7.08 34.92 14.60
CA VAL A 147 8.17 35.35 15.49
C VAL A 147 8.71 36.74 15.12
N THR A 148 8.51 37.21 13.89
CA THR A 148 8.96 38.54 13.45
C THR A 148 8.08 39.64 14.04
N ASP A 149 8.68 40.66 14.65
CA ASP A 149 7.92 41.80 15.16
C ASP A 149 7.25 42.58 14.02
N SER A 150 6.04 43.05 14.27
CA SER A 150 5.20 43.80 13.33
C SER A 150 5.85 45.10 12.85
N ASP A 151 6.75 45.67 13.66
CA ASP A 151 7.45 46.93 13.39
C ASP A 151 8.85 46.73 12.76
N ASP A 152 9.21 45.49 12.40
CA ASP A 152 10.48 45.20 11.71
C ASP A 152 10.38 45.59 10.22
N ASP A 153 11.26 46.48 9.76
CA ASP A 153 11.41 46.85 8.35
C ASP A 153 11.67 45.63 7.44
N ASN A 154 12.15 44.51 7.99
CA ASN A 154 12.34 43.25 7.28
C ASN A 154 11.06 42.42 7.11
N LEU A 155 9.93 42.78 7.71
CA LEU A 155 8.70 41.99 7.69
C LEU A 155 8.23 41.66 6.26
N ILE A 156 8.27 42.64 5.36
CA ILE A 156 7.91 42.47 3.94
C ILE A 156 8.85 41.46 3.26
N LYS A 157 10.14 41.48 3.60
CA LYS A 157 11.14 40.56 3.05
C LYS A 157 10.96 39.14 3.58
N VAL A 158 10.64 38.99 4.86
CA VAL A 158 10.32 37.69 5.49
C VAL A 158 9.05 37.12 4.86
N TRP A 159 8.01 37.94 4.70
CA TRP A 159 6.76 37.54 4.06
C TRP A 159 6.98 37.11 2.60
N GLY A 160 7.75 37.87 1.84
CA GLY A 160 8.07 37.52 0.45
C GLY A 160 8.75 36.16 0.33
N LYS A 161 9.69 35.84 1.23
CA LYS A 161 10.32 34.51 1.29
C LYS A 161 9.33 33.41 1.66
N CYS A 162 8.49 33.65 2.66
CA CYS A 162 7.46 32.71 3.11
C CYS A 162 6.45 32.38 2.00
N ALA A 163 5.95 33.41 1.32
CA ALA A 163 5.06 33.28 0.18
C ALA A 163 5.72 32.52 -0.98
N ASP A 164 7.00 32.79 -1.25
CA ASP A 164 7.77 32.08 -2.29
C ASP A 164 7.92 30.59 -1.98
N THR A 165 8.14 30.20 -0.73
CA THR A 165 8.22 28.79 -0.32
C THR A 165 6.94 28.03 -0.70
N VAL A 166 5.77 28.55 -0.32
CA VAL A 166 4.47 27.93 -0.66
C VAL A 166 4.23 27.96 -2.16
N ARG A 167 4.66 29.00 -2.86
CA ARG A 167 4.40 29.13 -4.29
C ARG A 167 5.29 28.24 -5.15
N LYS A 168 6.51 27.95 -4.70
CA LYS A 168 7.54 27.23 -5.48
C LYS A 168 7.75 25.79 -5.02
N GLN A 169 7.87 25.55 -3.71
CA GLN A 169 8.24 24.24 -3.19
C GLN A 169 7.03 23.33 -3.02
N TYR A 170 5.95 23.86 -2.43
CA TYR A 170 4.74 23.07 -2.14
C TYR A 170 4.14 22.38 -3.39
N PRO A 171 3.97 23.03 -4.56
CA PRO A 171 3.32 22.38 -5.71
C PRO A 171 4.11 21.19 -6.25
N ALA A 172 5.44 21.26 -6.21
CA ALA A 172 6.32 20.19 -6.67
C ALA A 172 6.22 18.96 -5.76
N ILE A 173 6.34 19.16 -4.45
CA ILE A 173 6.25 18.08 -3.45
C ILE A 173 4.84 17.48 -3.46
N ARG A 174 3.79 18.32 -3.48
CA ARG A 174 2.39 17.90 -3.59
C ARG A 174 2.13 17.04 -4.82
N SER A 175 2.57 17.48 -6.01
CA SER A 175 2.35 16.73 -7.26
C SER A 175 3.03 15.36 -7.23
N SER A 176 4.23 15.30 -6.66
CA SER A 176 4.97 14.05 -6.45
C SER A 176 4.25 13.11 -5.49
N LEU A 177 3.72 13.63 -4.37
CA LEU A 177 2.95 12.87 -3.39
C LEU A 177 1.62 12.35 -3.97
N GLU A 178 0.89 13.19 -4.70
CA GLU A 178 -0.35 12.80 -5.36
C GLU A 178 -0.13 11.72 -6.41
N SER A 179 0.99 11.74 -7.12
CA SER A 179 1.36 10.67 -8.05
C SER A 179 1.48 9.33 -7.32
N ASP A 180 2.12 9.30 -6.15
CA ASP A 180 2.26 8.08 -5.35
C ASP A 180 0.93 7.62 -4.75
N PHE A 181 0.07 8.54 -4.31
CA PHE A 181 -1.29 8.22 -3.89
C PHE A 181 -2.12 7.63 -5.04
N ARG A 182 -2.05 8.22 -6.24
CA ARG A 182 -2.75 7.71 -7.43
C ARG A 182 -2.29 6.30 -7.82
N LYS A 183 -1.00 5.97 -7.63
CA LYS A 183 -0.50 4.60 -7.83
C LYS A 183 -1.09 3.62 -6.80
N ILE A 184 -1.19 4.01 -5.52
CA ILE A 184 -1.81 3.17 -4.48
C ILE A 184 -3.30 2.95 -4.74
N LEU A 185 -3.98 4.00 -5.22
CA LEU A 185 -5.41 3.98 -5.56
C LEU A 185 -5.71 3.28 -6.90
N GLY A 186 -4.69 2.88 -7.66
CA GLY A 186 -4.86 2.22 -8.96
C GLY A 186 -5.32 3.14 -10.09
N VAL A 187 -5.16 4.46 -9.94
CA VAL A 187 -5.48 5.46 -10.99
C VAL A 187 -4.37 5.52 -12.05
N ILE A 188 -3.15 5.15 -11.69
CA ILE A 188 -2.00 5.05 -12.60
C ILE A 188 -1.49 3.61 -12.54
N GLU A 189 -1.41 2.93 -13.68
CA GLU A 189 -0.81 1.59 -13.75
C GLU A 189 0.65 1.64 -13.30
N GLN A 190 1.04 0.77 -12.37
CA GLN A 190 2.45 0.47 -12.17
C GLN A 190 2.89 -0.26 -13.43
N GLY A 191 3.77 0.34 -14.23
CA GLY A 191 4.30 -0.31 -15.42
C GLY A 191 4.84 -1.69 -15.05
N ILE A 192 4.07 -2.73 -15.33
CA ILE A 192 4.52 -4.10 -15.22
C ILE A 192 5.42 -4.27 -16.43
N GLY A 193 6.73 -4.17 -16.19
CA GLY A 193 7.73 -4.59 -17.16
C GLY A 193 7.57 -6.08 -17.42
N VAL A 194 6.66 -6.43 -18.32
CA VAL A 194 6.66 -7.72 -19.00
C VAL A 194 7.64 -7.56 -20.15
N THR A 195 8.91 -7.77 -19.86
CA THR A 195 9.86 -8.18 -20.90
C THR A 195 9.49 -9.60 -21.29
N HIS A 196 8.74 -9.72 -22.38
CA HIS A 196 8.65 -10.94 -23.18
C HIS A 196 9.98 -11.25 -23.87
#